data_AF-A0A8J7XWQ0-F1
#
_entry.id   AF-A0A8J7XWQ0-F1
#
_cell.length_a   1.000
_cell.length_b   1.000
_cell.length_c   1.000
_cell.angle_alpha   90.00
_cell.angle_beta   90.00
_cell.angle_gamma   90.00
#
_symmetry.space_group_name_H-M   'P 1'
#
loop_
_entity.id
_entity.type
_entity.pdbx_description
1 polymer ?
#
loop_
_entity_poly.entity_id
_entity_poly.type
_entity_poly.pdbx_seq_one_letter_code
_entity_poly.pdbx_strand_id
1 'polypeptide(L)'
;MLLTTEKEWFIDSKGRTILLRGINLGGSTKVPFTPDGATHHKTDFSDHRDVSFVGRPFPPEEADEHYTRLKAWGFNCLRFLTTWEAIEHKGPGKYDTAYLDYLEEMVEKAGDYGFYVFIDFHQDVWSRMTGGDGAPGWLFEKIGLDFTTFDLTDAAVVMQYRYPDDYPPMCWPHNYQRFAAATMFTLFFGGSDFAPHCYVDGKSVQEYMQTHYINAVQQVAHRLKDLPHVIGYDCLNEPNPGFIGAKDLGTPLQVAGQTMPGLQITPFDAMASAAGVPRTVKVAELKKFGVKITGETTINPGKVSCWLPEREDIWRKERIWEIKSKNKNENKTKNTPILLHPHYFASVKGTPVKFFRDYLKPFINRYALKIRKVHPDVLIFIEGEPFHPESMEWGPDDAKNTVDASHWYDAIMLLTKKFPLLYSYDIMAQKLVFTKRGIKSMFKRQLSQIKGESKKIQETPTLIGEFGIPFDMNNKNAYSTGDFSNQVEALTMNYDALDSLLLHATLWNYTADNTNQWGDQWNLEDFSVFSRDQQKNDTNSGGRALKGFCRPYTRKTAGRPVKMSFNRKKGRFLFVFEADAAIEAPTEIYVPPVQYPHGVSVKVNGGRFEKKDDCILVYTENSGRCTVEICRQ
;
A
#
# COMPACT_ATOMS: atom_id res chain seq x y z
N MET A 1 -9.85 -10.73 21.84
CA MET A 1 -9.88 -11.22 20.45
C MET A 1 -8.48 -11.65 20.03
N LEU A 2 -7.83 -12.52 20.81
CA LEU A 2 -6.45 -12.93 20.51
C LEU A 2 -6.44 -13.86 19.30
N LEU A 3 -5.44 -13.68 18.43
CA LEU A 3 -5.30 -14.40 17.18
C LEU A 3 -3.85 -14.83 17.00
N THR A 4 -3.64 -16.13 16.79
CA THR A 4 -2.33 -16.74 16.53
C THR A 4 -2.28 -17.26 15.10
N THR A 5 -1.13 -17.80 14.69
CA THR A 5 -0.96 -18.41 13.37
C THR A 5 -0.59 -19.89 13.49
N GLU A 6 -1.24 -20.72 12.68
CA GLU A 6 -0.82 -22.10 12.43
C GLU A 6 -0.64 -22.27 10.92
N LYS A 7 0.62 -22.28 10.48
CA LYS A 7 0.98 -22.26 9.06
C LYS A 7 0.25 -21.10 8.36
N GLU A 8 -0.45 -21.39 7.27
CA GLU A 8 -1.13 -20.39 6.44
C GLU A 8 -2.41 -19.82 7.07
N TRP A 9 -2.80 -20.25 8.28
CA TRP A 9 -4.08 -19.92 8.89
C TRP A 9 -3.94 -19.06 10.14
N PHE A 10 -4.86 -18.12 10.29
CA PHE A 10 -5.11 -17.44 11.56
C PHE A 10 -6.05 -18.27 12.43
N ILE A 11 -5.73 -18.41 13.72
CA ILE A 11 -6.45 -19.23 14.68
C ILE A 11 -6.91 -18.35 15.85
N ASP A 12 -8.20 -18.42 16.20
CA ASP A 12 -8.71 -17.72 17.38
C ASP A 12 -8.50 -18.52 18.67
N SER A 13 -8.78 -17.88 19.81
CA SER A 13 -8.64 -18.50 21.13
C SER A 13 -9.54 -19.74 21.37
N LYS A 14 -10.45 -20.08 20.44
CA LYS A 14 -11.30 -21.27 20.50
C LYS A 14 -10.84 -22.36 19.52
N GLY A 15 -9.69 -22.17 18.87
CA GLY A 15 -9.15 -23.11 17.89
C GLY A 15 -9.76 -22.98 16.49
N ARG A 16 -10.62 -21.99 16.23
CA ARG A 16 -11.25 -21.84 14.91
C ARG A 16 -10.31 -21.15 13.93
N THR A 17 -10.33 -21.61 12.69
CA THR A 17 -9.68 -20.92 11.58
C THR A 17 -10.45 -19.65 11.21
N ILE A 18 -9.76 -18.52 11.16
CA ILE A 18 -10.31 -17.21 10.82
C ILE A 18 -9.96 -16.85 9.37
N LEU A 19 -10.94 -16.38 8.61
CA LEU A 19 -10.70 -15.74 7.32
C LEU A 19 -10.85 -14.23 7.49
N LEU A 20 -9.72 -13.52 7.52
CA LEU A 20 -9.70 -12.06 7.53
C LEU A 20 -10.18 -11.51 6.19
N ARG A 21 -11.30 -10.79 6.21
CA ARG A 21 -11.84 -10.01 5.10
C ARG A 21 -11.93 -8.57 5.57
N GLY A 22 -10.94 -7.79 5.18
CA GLY A 22 -10.75 -6.45 5.68
C GLY A 22 -10.83 -5.36 4.63
N ILE A 23 -10.54 -4.16 5.11
CA ILE A 23 -10.49 -2.94 4.32
C ILE A 23 -9.35 -2.05 4.84
N ASN A 24 -8.70 -1.35 3.93
CA ASN A 24 -7.75 -0.29 4.26
C ASN A 24 -8.50 0.93 4.76
N LEU A 25 -8.15 1.42 5.94
CA LEU A 25 -8.87 2.47 6.62
C LEU A 25 -8.08 3.77 6.66
N GLY A 26 -8.48 4.65 5.74
CA GLY A 26 -8.09 6.05 5.62
C GLY A 26 -7.21 6.37 4.42
N GLY A 27 -7.74 6.39 3.19
CA GLY A 27 -6.97 6.88 2.03
C GLY A 27 -6.52 8.34 2.19
N SER A 28 -7.30 9.16 2.90
CA SER A 28 -6.95 10.53 3.25
C SER A 28 -6.04 10.67 4.48
N THR A 29 -5.71 9.57 5.19
CA THR A 29 -4.69 9.57 6.26
C THR A 29 -3.30 9.92 5.75
N LYS A 30 -3.09 9.85 4.43
CA LYS A 30 -1.89 10.30 3.72
C LYS A 30 -1.58 11.79 3.92
N VAL A 31 -2.54 12.60 4.32
CA VAL A 31 -2.38 14.05 4.49
C VAL A 31 -2.93 14.55 5.83
N PRO A 32 -2.38 15.64 6.39
CA PRO A 32 -2.85 16.16 7.67
C PRO A 32 -4.33 16.57 7.62
N PHE A 33 -4.97 16.54 8.79
CA PHE A 33 -6.32 17.04 8.98
C PHE A 33 -6.33 18.55 9.24
N THR A 34 -5.34 19.06 9.96
CA THR A 34 -5.20 20.50 10.23
C THR A 34 -3.75 20.97 10.05
N PRO A 35 -3.50 21.97 9.19
CA PRO A 35 -4.43 22.48 8.17
C PRO A 35 -4.87 21.36 7.21
N ASP A 36 -5.93 21.61 6.44
CA ASP A 36 -6.40 20.62 5.45
C ASP A 36 -5.31 20.33 4.42
N GLY A 37 -4.78 19.11 4.49
CA GLY A 37 -3.66 18.67 3.66
C GLY A 37 -4.04 18.14 2.29
N ALA A 38 -5.32 18.18 1.88
CA ALA A 38 -5.76 17.66 0.59
C ALA A 38 -4.90 18.21 -0.57
N THR A 39 -4.48 17.34 -1.48
CA THR A 39 -3.40 17.65 -2.42
C THR A 39 -3.78 18.65 -3.53
N HIS A 40 -5.07 18.99 -3.62
CA HIS A 40 -5.56 20.03 -4.53
C HIS A 40 -5.44 21.44 -3.92
N HIS A 41 -5.10 21.56 -2.64
CA HIS A 41 -4.76 22.82 -2.00
C HIS A 41 -3.29 23.17 -2.23
N LYS A 42 -3.02 24.44 -2.53
CA LYS A 42 -1.65 24.93 -2.70
C LYS A 42 -0.97 25.06 -1.34
N THR A 43 0.28 24.62 -1.26
CA THR A 43 1.17 24.78 -0.10
C THR A 43 2.62 24.80 -0.59
N ASP A 44 3.51 25.39 0.20
CA ASP A 44 4.96 25.28 0.04
C ASP A 44 5.62 24.35 1.07
N PHE A 45 4.80 23.69 1.91
CA PHE A 45 5.20 22.83 3.02
C PHE A 45 6.08 23.51 4.09
N SER A 46 6.17 24.84 4.11
CA SER A 46 6.92 25.57 5.14
C SER A 46 6.36 25.30 6.55
N ASP A 47 5.09 24.95 6.65
CA ASP A 47 4.34 24.60 7.84
C ASP A 47 4.43 23.12 8.23
N HIS A 48 5.28 22.31 7.60
CA HIS A 48 5.26 20.85 7.79
C HIS A 48 5.52 20.37 9.23
N ARG A 49 5.98 21.25 10.12
CA ARG A 49 6.20 20.99 11.55
C ARG A 49 5.02 21.38 12.43
N ASP A 50 4.05 22.09 11.86
CA ASP A 50 2.86 22.64 12.52
C ASP A 50 1.58 22.05 11.91
N VAL A 51 1.60 20.72 11.74
CA VAL A 51 0.48 19.93 11.20
C VAL A 51 -0.09 19.01 12.27
N SER A 52 -1.34 18.59 12.11
CA SER A 52 -1.99 17.60 12.96
C SER A 52 -2.74 16.58 12.12
N PHE A 53 -2.59 15.31 12.50
CA PHE A 53 -3.31 14.18 11.93
C PHE A 53 -4.45 13.70 12.84
N VAL A 54 -4.69 14.37 13.99
CA VAL A 54 -5.87 14.13 14.83
C VAL A 54 -7.12 14.36 13.98
N GLY A 55 -7.99 13.35 13.90
CA GLY A 55 -9.15 13.33 13.00
C GLY A 55 -8.94 12.55 11.69
N ARG A 56 -7.79 11.90 11.48
CA ARG A 56 -7.58 10.89 10.42
C ARG A 56 -7.65 9.48 11.01
N PRO A 57 -8.46 8.53 10.51
CA PRO A 57 -9.19 8.54 9.26
C PRO A 57 -10.50 9.35 9.29
N PHE A 58 -11.02 9.71 10.47
CA PHE A 58 -12.20 10.57 10.65
C PHE A 58 -12.28 11.09 12.09
N PRO A 59 -13.03 12.18 12.35
CA PRO A 59 -13.25 12.69 13.71
C PRO A 59 -13.87 11.64 14.66
N PRO A 60 -13.53 11.64 15.97
CA PRO A 60 -14.06 10.67 16.94
C PRO A 60 -15.60 10.60 17.01
N GLU A 61 -16.27 11.73 16.82
CA GLU A 61 -17.73 11.84 16.81
C GLU A 61 -18.39 11.13 15.63
N GLU A 62 -17.65 10.90 14.53
CA GLU A 62 -18.14 10.16 13.36
C GLU A 62 -17.82 8.66 13.44
N ALA A 63 -17.04 8.23 14.43
CA ALA A 63 -16.48 6.88 14.47
C ALA A 63 -17.54 5.78 14.52
N ASP A 64 -18.58 5.95 15.33
CA ASP A 64 -19.68 4.96 15.42
C ASP A 64 -20.40 4.79 14.08
N GLU A 65 -20.58 5.87 13.34
CA GLU A 65 -21.20 5.86 12.01
C GLU A 65 -20.39 4.98 11.04
N HIS A 66 -19.08 5.21 11.00
CA HIS A 66 -18.16 4.52 10.10
C HIS A 66 -17.98 3.05 10.48
N TYR A 67 -17.74 2.74 11.76
CA TYR A 67 -17.56 1.36 12.20
C TYR A 67 -18.83 0.52 12.08
N THR A 68 -20.01 1.11 12.36
CA THR A 68 -21.31 0.45 12.13
C THR A 68 -21.45 0.06 10.66
N ARG A 69 -21.10 0.97 9.75
CA ARG A 69 -21.16 0.73 8.30
C ARG A 69 -20.20 -0.37 7.84
N LEU A 70 -18.94 -0.28 8.24
CA LEU A 70 -17.93 -1.27 7.89
C LEU A 70 -18.31 -2.67 8.39
N LYS A 71 -18.88 -2.75 9.60
CA LYS A 71 -19.38 -4.00 10.17
C LYS A 71 -20.56 -4.54 9.38
N ALA A 72 -21.53 -3.69 9.06
CA ALA A 72 -22.71 -4.04 8.27
C ALA A 72 -22.34 -4.53 6.85
N TRP A 73 -21.25 -4.02 6.28
CA TRP A 73 -20.70 -4.48 4.99
C TRP A 73 -19.90 -5.79 5.08
N GLY A 74 -19.78 -6.34 6.29
CA GLY A 74 -19.25 -7.67 6.53
C GLY A 74 -17.75 -7.72 6.75
N PHE A 75 -17.05 -6.60 6.82
CA PHE A 75 -15.63 -6.58 7.16
C PHE A 75 -15.41 -7.05 8.60
N ASN A 76 -14.32 -7.77 8.85
CA ASN A 76 -13.91 -8.21 10.17
C ASN A 76 -12.46 -7.82 10.52
N CYS A 77 -11.77 -7.14 9.60
CA CYS A 77 -10.38 -6.73 9.75
C CYS A 77 -10.17 -5.31 9.21
N LEU A 78 -9.35 -4.51 9.87
CA LEU A 78 -8.95 -3.18 9.42
C LEU A 78 -7.43 -3.15 9.26
N ARG A 79 -6.95 -2.83 8.05
CA ARG A 79 -5.58 -2.32 7.84
C ARG A 79 -5.67 -0.84 8.16
N PHE A 80 -5.32 -0.46 9.39
CA PHE A 80 -5.52 0.89 9.91
C PHE A 80 -4.28 1.73 9.59
N LEU A 81 -4.44 2.74 8.74
CA LEU A 81 -3.31 3.51 8.25
C LEU A 81 -2.87 4.57 9.27
N THR A 82 -1.56 4.76 9.36
CA THR A 82 -0.90 5.92 9.95
C THR A 82 0.36 6.20 9.14
N THR A 83 0.90 7.41 9.22
CA THR A 83 2.18 7.75 8.60
C THR A 83 3.25 7.99 9.66
N TRP A 84 4.54 7.90 9.29
CA TRP A 84 5.63 8.31 10.17
C TRP A 84 5.53 9.81 10.49
N GLU A 85 5.12 10.62 9.53
CA GLU A 85 4.87 12.04 9.71
C GLU A 85 3.84 12.32 10.79
N ALA A 86 2.72 11.60 10.81
CA ALA A 86 1.70 11.76 11.85
C ALA A 86 2.26 11.59 13.26
N ILE A 87 3.28 10.74 13.43
CA ILE A 87 3.89 10.41 14.72
C ILE A 87 5.02 11.38 15.09
N GLU A 88 5.84 11.83 14.13
CA GLU A 88 7.12 12.53 14.40
C GLU A 88 7.34 13.79 13.52
N HIS A 89 6.28 14.50 13.10
CA HIS A 89 6.40 15.68 12.21
C HIS A 89 7.23 16.84 12.81
N LYS A 90 7.18 17.06 14.14
CA LYS A 90 7.87 18.20 14.79
C LYS A 90 9.39 18.13 14.72
N GLY A 91 9.95 16.94 14.52
CA GLY A 91 11.39 16.72 14.47
C GLY A 91 11.84 15.45 15.19
N PRO A 92 13.13 15.11 15.10
CA PRO A 92 13.68 13.87 15.63
C PRO A 92 13.44 13.75 17.14
N GLY A 93 12.81 12.66 17.55
CA GLY A 93 12.45 12.33 18.94
C GLY A 93 11.28 13.15 19.51
N LYS A 94 10.62 13.97 18.70
CA LYS A 94 9.49 14.82 19.13
C LYS A 94 8.17 14.20 18.66
N TYR A 95 7.69 13.23 19.42
CA TYR A 95 6.47 12.50 19.10
C TYR A 95 5.21 13.32 19.37
N ASP A 96 4.22 13.23 18.49
CA ASP A 96 2.91 13.85 18.68
C ASP A 96 2.05 12.98 19.59
N THR A 97 2.05 13.31 20.89
CA THR A 97 1.26 12.58 21.89
C THR A 97 -0.25 12.74 21.69
N ALA A 98 -0.70 13.88 21.16
CA ALA A 98 -2.13 14.10 20.92
C ALA A 98 -2.64 13.20 19.79
N TYR A 99 -1.85 13.04 18.72
CA TYR A 99 -2.16 12.06 17.69
C TYR A 99 -2.12 10.63 18.21
N LEU A 100 -1.14 10.28 19.06
CA LEU A 100 -1.05 8.93 19.65
C LEU A 100 -2.23 8.61 20.58
N ASP A 101 -2.70 9.58 21.38
CA ASP A 101 -3.89 9.44 22.23
C ASP A 101 -5.15 9.21 21.37
N TYR A 102 -5.31 10.00 20.32
CA TYR A 102 -6.40 9.85 19.36
C TYR A 102 -6.34 8.49 18.62
N LEU A 103 -5.17 8.04 18.18
CA LEU A 103 -5.00 6.74 17.53
C LEU A 103 -5.43 5.58 18.45
N GLU A 104 -5.04 5.64 19.72
CA GLU A 104 -5.44 4.68 20.75
C GLU A 104 -6.96 4.62 20.91
N GLU A 105 -7.63 5.78 21.05
CA GLU A 105 -9.10 5.87 21.17
C GLU A 105 -9.81 5.23 19.96
N MET A 106 -9.37 5.55 18.75
CA MET A 106 -9.99 5.04 17.52
C MET A 106 -9.79 3.53 17.35
N VAL A 107 -8.59 3.04 17.66
CA VAL A 107 -8.28 1.61 17.59
C VAL A 107 -9.00 0.84 18.70
N GLU A 108 -9.10 1.37 19.92
CA GLU A 108 -9.88 0.77 21.01
C GLU A 108 -11.35 0.62 20.58
N LYS A 109 -11.94 1.69 20.06
CA LYS A 109 -13.33 1.70 19.57
C LYS A 109 -13.57 0.71 18.42
N ALA A 110 -12.61 0.51 17.52
CA ALA A 110 -12.72 -0.54 16.50
C ALA A 110 -12.87 -1.95 17.11
N GLY A 111 -12.30 -2.17 18.29
CA GLY A 111 -12.46 -3.41 19.07
C GLY A 111 -13.90 -3.66 19.53
N ASP A 112 -14.63 -2.61 19.94
CA ASP A 112 -16.03 -2.72 20.35
C ASP A 112 -16.95 -3.23 19.22
N TYR A 113 -16.58 -2.94 17.98
CA TYR A 113 -17.25 -3.43 16.77
C TYR A 113 -16.77 -4.83 16.33
N GLY A 114 -15.81 -5.41 17.05
CA GLY A 114 -15.27 -6.74 16.81
C GLY A 114 -14.43 -6.83 15.55
N PHE A 115 -13.68 -5.77 15.22
CA PHE A 115 -12.65 -5.81 14.19
C PHE A 115 -11.34 -6.34 14.75
N TYR A 116 -10.64 -7.16 13.98
CA TYR A 116 -9.20 -7.31 14.11
C TYR A 116 -8.52 -6.10 13.46
N VAL A 117 -7.44 -5.61 14.05
CA VAL A 117 -6.74 -4.42 13.56
C VAL A 117 -5.26 -4.71 13.43
N PHE A 118 -4.67 -4.37 12.30
CA PHE A 118 -3.22 -4.21 12.20
C PHE A 118 -2.90 -2.83 11.69
N ILE A 119 -1.83 -2.24 12.22
CA ILE A 119 -1.44 -0.87 11.90
C ILE A 119 -0.50 -0.90 10.71
N ASP A 120 -0.88 -0.17 9.67
CA ASP A 120 -0.07 0.07 8.49
C ASP A 120 0.66 1.40 8.62
N PHE A 121 1.99 1.37 8.52
CA PHE A 121 2.83 2.55 8.45
C PHE A 121 2.99 2.93 6.99
N HIS A 122 1.98 3.67 6.54
CA HIS A 122 1.73 3.97 5.15
C HIS A 122 2.72 5.00 4.61
N GLN A 123 3.10 4.80 3.35
CA GLN A 123 3.82 5.76 2.54
C GLN A 123 3.56 5.47 1.07
N ASP A 124 3.39 6.50 0.28
CA ASP A 124 3.63 6.48 -1.16
C ASP A 124 4.72 7.48 -1.52
N VAL A 125 5.65 7.04 -2.37
CA VAL A 125 6.76 7.86 -2.87
C VAL A 125 7.47 8.67 -1.77
N TRP A 126 7.63 8.07 -0.59
CA TRP A 126 8.37 8.54 0.58
C TRP A 126 7.72 9.62 1.47
N SER A 127 7.19 10.73 0.95
CA SER A 127 6.79 11.89 1.75
C SER A 127 5.84 12.84 1.00
N ARG A 128 5.13 13.71 1.72
CA ARG A 128 4.32 14.79 1.11
C ARG A 128 5.14 15.70 0.20
N MET A 129 6.37 16.02 0.61
CA MET A 129 7.25 16.90 -0.18
C MET A 129 7.78 16.25 -1.45
N THR A 130 7.78 14.92 -1.52
CA THR A 130 8.13 14.16 -2.73
C THR A 130 6.92 13.86 -3.61
N GLY A 131 5.78 14.49 -3.33
CA GLY A 131 4.53 14.33 -4.07
C GLY A 131 3.70 13.12 -3.64
N GLY A 132 3.95 12.56 -2.45
CA GLY A 132 3.16 11.47 -1.89
C GLY A 132 2.85 11.63 -0.40
N ASP A 133 3.25 10.68 0.45
CA ASP A 133 3.03 10.69 1.90
C ASP A 133 4.01 9.75 2.64
N GLY A 134 3.96 9.75 3.97
CA GLY A 134 4.70 8.80 4.81
C GLY A 134 5.69 9.45 5.75
N ALA A 135 6.91 9.72 5.28
CA ALA A 135 8.01 10.22 6.10
C ALA A 135 7.93 11.74 6.36
N PRO A 136 8.35 12.21 7.55
CA PRO A 136 8.30 13.63 7.89
C PRO A 136 9.35 14.47 7.15
N GLY A 137 8.98 15.72 6.82
CA GLY A 137 9.83 16.63 6.02
C GLY A 137 11.19 16.97 6.62
N TRP A 138 11.36 16.88 7.95
CA TRP A 138 12.62 17.24 8.62
C TRP A 138 13.81 16.36 8.21
N LEU A 139 13.56 15.19 7.64
CA LEU A 139 14.61 14.30 7.13
C LEU A 139 15.39 14.93 5.97
N PHE A 140 14.72 15.68 5.11
CA PHE A 140 15.36 16.35 3.97
C PHE A 140 16.40 17.37 4.45
N GLU A 141 16.04 18.22 5.41
CA GLU A 141 16.95 19.20 6.00
C GLU A 141 18.18 18.52 6.63
N LYS A 142 17.97 17.41 7.35
CA LYS A 142 19.03 16.64 8.00
C LYS A 142 20.07 16.12 7.01
N ILE A 143 19.66 15.74 5.80
CA ILE A 143 20.56 15.30 4.74
C ILE A 143 20.99 16.42 3.79
N GLY A 144 20.56 17.66 4.05
CA GLY A 144 20.98 18.85 3.30
C GLY A 144 20.16 19.18 2.06
N LEU A 145 18.94 18.66 1.94
CA LEU A 145 18.02 18.96 0.85
C LEU A 145 17.02 20.05 1.21
N ASP A 146 16.75 20.93 0.25
CA ASP A 146 15.71 21.96 0.29
C ASP A 146 14.47 21.46 -0.45
N PHE A 147 13.52 20.93 0.31
CA PHE A 147 12.31 20.34 -0.25
C PHE A 147 11.40 21.35 -0.96
N THR A 148 11.50 22.64 -0.66
CA THR A 148 10.66 23.69 -1.27
C THR A 148 10.96 23.90 -2.76
N THR A 149 12.09 23.37 -3.22
CA THR A 149 12.56 23.49 -4.61
C THR A 149 12.35 22.23 -5.43
N PHE A 150 11.87 21.12 -4.84
CA PHE A 150 11.84 19.82 -5.51
C PHE A 150 11.06 19.81 -6.82
N ASP A 151 9.95 20.54 -6.90
CA ASP A 151 9.16 20.64 -8.13
C ASP A 151 9.88 21.46 -9.21
N LEU A 152 10.55 22.55 -8.83
CA LEU A 152 11.35 23.40 -9.71
C LEU A 152 12.56 22.66 -10.29
N THR A 153 13.15 21.76 -9.52
CA THR A 153 14.32 20.96 -9.94
C THR A 153 13.96 19.65 -10.61
N ASP A 154 12.66 19.35 -10.80
CA ASP A 154 12.18 18.04 -11.25
C ASP A 154 12.60 16.87 -10.33
N ALA A 155 13.00 17.17 -9.09
CA ALA A 155 13.34 16.15 -8.09
C ALA A 155 12.09 15.44 -7.53
N ALA A 156 10.93 16.07 -7.66
CA ALA A 156 9.60 15.49 -7.50
C ALA A 156 8.60 16.23 -8.41
N VAL A 157 7.44 15.64 -8.66
CA VAL A 157 6.26 16.31 -9.21
C VAL A 157 5.22 16.35 -8.11
N VAL A 158 4.78 17.54 -7.73
CA VAL A 158 3.91 17.73 -6.57
C VAL A 158 2.61 18.41 -6.99
N MET A 159 1.47 17.76 -6.70
CA MET A 159 0.16 18.25 -7.11
C MET A 159 -0.14 19.65 -6.57
N GLN A 160 0.23 19.92 -5.32
CA GLN A 160 -0.02 21.18 -4.64
C GLN A 160 0.65 22.39 -5.32
N TYR A 161 1.70 22.19 -6.13
CA TYR A 161 2.32 23.25 -6.92
C TYR A 161 1.73 23.39 -8.32
N ARG A 162 1.26 22.28 -8.92
CA ARG A 162 0.94 22.21 -10.34
C ARG A 162 -0.54 22.16 -10.68
N TYR A 163 -1.39 21.73 -9.76
CA TYR A 163 -2.83 21.59 -9.98
C TYR A 163 -3.52 22.97 -10.05
N PRO A 164 -4.52 23.17 -10.94
CA PRO A 164 -5.09 22.23 -11.92
C PRO A 164 -4.37 22.17 -13.27
N ASP A 165 -3.44 23.08 -13.53
CA ASP A 165 -2.99 23.39 -14.90
C ASP A 165 -1.93 22.42 -15.44
N ASP A 166 -1.06 21.86 -14.58
CA ASP A 166 0.11 21.05 -14.97
C ASP A 166 0.29 19.76 -14.13
N TYR A 167 -0.82 19.11 -13.73
CA TYR A 167 -0.77 17.84 -13.01
C TYR A 167 -1.47 16.69 -13.76
N PRO A 168 -0.73 15.86 -14.53
CA PRO A 168 -1.33 14.78 -15.29
C PRO A 168 -1.90 13.65 -14.41
N PRO A 169 -2.96 12.96 -14.84
CA PRO A 169 -3.49 11.78 -14.13
C PRO A 169 -2.42 10.68 -13.99
N MET A 170 -2.42 10.00 -12.83
CA MET A 170 -1.52 8.85 -12.55
C MET A 170 -0.03 9.17 -12.74
N CYS A 171 0.41 10.42 -12.52
CA CYS A 171 1.81 10.80 -12.67
C CYS A 171 2.65 10.64 -11.39
N TRP A 172 2.01 10.61 -10.21
CA TRP A 172 2.69 10.50 -8.92
C TRP A 172 3.62 9.28 -8.79
N PRO A 173 3.35 8.08 -9.36
CA PRO A 173 4.27 6.94 -9.22
C PRO A 173 5.63 7.18 -9.89
N HIS A 174 5.72 8.15 -10.81
CA HIS A 174 7.00 8.52 -11.42
C HIS A 174 7.96 9.15 -10.41
N ASN A 175 7.47 9.65 -9.27
CA ASN A 175 8.33 10.20 -8.22
C ASN A 175 9.26 9.14 -7.62
N TYR A 176 8.91 7.84 -7.65
CA TYR A 176 9.82 6.76 -7.23
C TYR A 176 11.16 6.77 -8.00
N GLN A 177 11.17 7.25 -9.24
CA GLN A 177 12.37 7.32 -10.08
C GLN A 177 13.04 8.70 -10.05
N ARG A 178 12.41 9.69 -9.44
CA ARG A 178 12.96 11.04 -9.32
C ARG A 178 13.87 11.16 -8.12
N PHE A 179 14.71 12.18 -8.17
CA PHE A 179 15.85 12.34 -7.28
C PHE A 179 15.48 12.23 -5.80
N ALA A 180 14.44 12.94 -5.37
CA ALA A 180 14.16 13.10 -3.95
C ALA A 180 13.72 11.77 -3.31
N ALA A 181 12.68 11.11 -3.81
CA ALA A 181 12.23 9.83 -3.26
C ALA A 181 13.29 8.72 -3.43
N ALA A 182 13.89 8.60 -4.63
CA ALA A 182 14.90 7.57 -4.88
C ALA A 182 16.13 7.73 -3.97
N THR A 183 16.58 8.96 -3.72
CA THR A 183 17.67 9.25 -2.77
C THR A 183 17.29 8.80 -1.36
N MET A 184 16.09 9.17 -0.88
CA MET A 184 15.67 8.84 0.49
C MET A 184 15.55 7.34 0.74
N PHE A 185 14.94 6.59 -0.20
CA PHE A 185 14.89 5.12 -0.11
C PHE A 185 16.28 4.50 -0.09
N THR A 186 17.17 4.98 -0.96
CA THR A 186 18.56 4.49 -1.02
C THR A 186 19.29 4.71 0.30
N LEU A 187 19.14 5.89 0.91
CA LEU A 187 19.77 6.21 2.19
C LEU A 187 19.14 5.42 3.35
N PHE A 188 17.82 5.24 3.35
CA PHE A 188 17.10 4.49 4.39
C PHE A 188 17.48 3.01 4.43
N PHE A 189 17.63 2.37 3.27
CA PHE A 189 17.91 0.94 3.20
C PHE A 189 19.40 0.61 3.08
N GLY A 190 20.14 1.34 2.25
CA GLY A 190 21.53 1.02 1.87
C GLY A 190 22.52 2.16 2.11
N GLY A 191 22.16 3.17 2.92
CA GLY A 191 23.01 4.34 3.13
C GLY A 191 24.40 4.02 3.69
N SER A 192 24.57 2.95 4.47
CA SER A 192 25.89 2.57 5.00
C SER A 192 26.83 2.03 3.93
N ASP A 193 26.30 1.41 2.88
CA ASP A 193 27.08 0.85 1.78
C ASP A 193 27.26 1.85 0.63
N PHE A 194 26.22 2.62 0.31
CA PHE A 194 26.20 3.51 -0.85
C PHE A 194 26.41 5.00 -0.54
N ALA A 195 26.33 5.40 0.73
CA ALA A 195 26.64 6.76 1.17
C ALA A 195 27.48 6.74 2.46
N PRO A 196 28.62 6.01 2.49
CA PRO A 196 29.41 5.79 3.71
C PRO A 196 29.95 7.08 4.34
N HIS A 197 30.00 8.21 3.62
CA HIS A 197 30.42 9.51 4.14
C HIS A 197 29.24 10.42 4.54
N CYS A 198 28.00 9.91 4.48
CA CYS A 198 26.80 10.62 4.92
C CYS A 198 26.49 10.29 6.39
N TYR A 199 26.80 11.24 7.26
CA TYR A 199 26.52 11.16 8.70
C TYR A 199 25.53 12.23 9.12
N VAL A 200 24.59 11.85 9.98
CA VAL A 200 23.62 12.74 10.61
C VAL A 200 23.71 12.52 12.12
N ASP A 201 23.94 13.61 12.86
CA ASP A 201 24.07 13.61 14.33
C ASP A 201 25.02 12.50 14.85
N GLY A 202 26.16 12.31 14.17
CA GLY A 202 27.21 11.36 14.54
C GLY A 202 26.95 9.89 14.17
N LYS A 203 25.85 9.57 13.48
CA LYS A 203 25.52 8.22 13.01
C LYS A 203 25.51 8.16 11.49
N SER A 204 25.71 6.98 10.90
CA SER A 204 25.44 6.81 9.47
C SER A 204 23.99 7.17 9.19
N VAL A 205 23.72 7.74 8.02
CA VAL A 205 22.37 8.18 7.64
C VAL A 205 21.33 7.04 7.72
N GLN A 206 21.71 5.83 7.32
CA GLN A 206 20.86 4.64 7.42
C GLN A 206 20.50 4.33 8.88
N GLU A 207 21.49 4.28 9.77
CA GLU A 207 21.28 3.98 11.18
C GLU A 207 20.41 5.05 11.85
N TYR A 208 20.64 6.31 11.50
CA TYR A 208 19.86 7.44 11.97
C TYR A 208 18.39 7.31 11.53
N MET A 209 18.12 7.17 10.23
CA MET A 209 16.76 7.13 9.69
C MET A 209 15.98 5.90 10.18
N GLN A 210 16.57 4.70 10.12
CA GLN A 210 15.89 3.48 10.57
C GLN A 210 15.61 3.50 12.07
N THR A 211 16.51 4.07 12.88
CA THR A 211 16.28 4.18 14.32
C THR A 211 15.12 5.12 14.63
N HIS A 212 15.04 6.29 13.99
CA HIS A 212 13.93 7.21 14.22
C HIS A 212 12.60 6.60 13.78
N TYR A 213 12.55 6.00 12.59
CA TYR A 213 11.35 5.30 12.11
C TYR A 213 10.89 4.20 13.09
N ILE A 214 11.78 3.27 13.47
CA ILE A 214 11.43 2.18 14.38
C ILE A 214 11.02 2.72 15.76
N ASN A 215 11.67 3.78 16.26
CA ASN A 215 11.30 4.35 17.56
C ASN A 215 9.92 5.04 17.52
N ALA A 216 9.56 5.69 16.40
CA ALA A 216 8.22 6.25 16.18
C ALA A 216 7.15 5.14 16.17
N VAL A 217 7.41 4.07 15.43
CA VAL A 217 6.55 2.86 15.42
C VAL A 217 6.41 2.28 16.83
N GLN A 218 7.49 2.22 17.61
CA GLN A 218 7.44 1.76 19.00
C GLN A 218 6.50 2.62 19.86
N GLN A 219 6.35 3.92 19.60
CA GLN A 219 5.37 4.74 20.33
C GLN A 219 3.94 4.26 20.09
N VAL A 220 3.60 3.93 18.84
CA VAL A 220 2.30 3.33 18.50
C VAL A 220 2.16 1.98 19.20
N ALA A 221 3.17 1.12 19.12
CA ALA A 221 3.13 -0.18 19.78
C ALA A 221 2.96 -0.08 21.31
N HIS A 222 3.53 0.95 21.95
CA HIS A 222 3.37 1.21 23.37
C HIS A 222 1.94 1.53 23.77
N ARG A 223 1.20 2.27 22.92
CA ARG A 223 -0.22 2.58 23.14
C ARG A 223 -1.11 1.37 22.95
N LEU A 224 -0.84 0.60 21.91
CA LEU A 224 -1.80 -0.40 21.41
C LEU A 224 -1.60 -1.82 21.95
N LYS A 225 -0.47 -2.11 22.63
CA LYS A 225 -0.11 -3.47 23.05
C LYS A 225 -1.09 -4.18 23.98
N ASP A 226 -1.88 -3.42 24.75
CA ASP A 226 -2.83 -3.98 25.72
C ASP A 226 -4.22 -4.20 25.09
N LEU A 227 -4.41 -3.80 23.83
CA LEU A 227 -5.65 -4.00 23.06
C LEU A 227 -5.64 -5.37 22.36
N PRO A 228 -6.48 -6.33 22.79
CA PRO A 228 -6.36 -7.73 22.36
C PRO A 228 -6.84 -7.99 20.93
N HIS A 229 -7.41 -6.99 20.25
CA HIS A 229 -7.81 -7.04 18.84
C HIS A 229 -6.76 -6.44 17.90
N VAL A 230 -5.70 -5.84 18.44
CA VAL A 230 -4.54 -5.42 17.66
C VAL A 230 -3.69 -6.65 17.39
N ILE A 231 -3.77 -7.16 16.17
CA ILE A 231 -3.14 -8.43 15.76
C ILE A 231 -1.71 -8.23 15.26
N GLY A 232 -1.35 -7.02 14.80
CA GLY A 232 0.01 -6.78 14.33
C GLY A 232 0.33 -5.39 13.81
N TYR A 233 1.56 -5.27 13.33
CA TYR A 233 2.13 -4.06 12.77
C TYR A 233 2.77 -4.38 11.42
N ASP A 234 2.44 -3.59 10.40
CA ASP A 234 3.14 -3.60 9.12
C ASP A 234 4.53 -2.99 9.25
N CYS A 235 5.50 -3.51 8.51
CA CYS A 235 6.86 -3.01 8.56
C CYS A 235 6.98 -1.66 7.86
N LEU A 236 6.43 -1.57 6.64
CA LEU A 236 6.47 -0.39 5.78
C LEU A 236 5.65 -0.73 4.52
N ASN A 237 4.65 0.09 4.20
CA ASN A 237 3.89 -0.02 2.96
C ASN A 237 4.79 0.08 1.73
N GLU A 238 4.66 -0.83 0.76
CA GLU A 238 5.25 -0.77 -0.58
C GLU A 238 6.74 -0.34 -0.61
N PRO A 239 7.66 -1.09 0.06
CA PRO A 239 9.05 -0.69 0.17
C PRO A 239 9.73 -0.61 -1.20
N ASN A 240 10.47 0.48 -1.45
CA ASN A 240 11.14 0.73 -2.72
C ASN A 240 12.68 0.72 -2.59
N PRO A 241 13.43 0.18 -3.57
CA PRO A 241 14.89 0.15 -3.53
C PRO A 241 15.57 1.52 -3.76
N GLY A 242 14.84 2.52 -4.26
CA GLY A 242 15.46 3.73 -4.77
C GLY A 242 16.43 3.41 -5.91
N PHE A 243 17.72 3.72 -5.72
CA PHE A 243 18.77 3.39 -6.68
C PHE A 243 19.42 2.02 -6.45
N ILE A 244 19.13 1.34 -5.33
CA ILE A 244 19.77 0.06 -4.98
C ILE A 244 19.49 -0.97 -6.07
N GLY A 245 20.54 -1.62 -6.58
CA GLY A 245 20.44 -2.59 -7.67
C GLY A 245 20.34 -1.97 -9.08
N ALA A 246 20.38 -0.65 -9.21
CA ALA A 246 20.42 0.01 -10.51
C ALA A 246 21.67 -0.44 -11.30
N LYS A 247 21.43 -1.15 -12.41
CA LYS A 247 22.51 -1.73 -13.22
C LYS A 247 23.35 -0.68 -13.91
N ASP A 248 22.76 0.41 -14.39
CA ASP A 248 23.44 1.51 -15.08
C ASP A 248 22.70 2.83 -14.83
N LEU A 249 23.38 3.81 -14.24
CA LEU A 249 22.83 5.13 -13.92
C LEU A 249 22.56 6.02 -15.14
N GLY A 250 23.06 5.64 -16.32
CA GLY A 250 22.74 6.27 -17.60
C GLY A 250 21.50 5.70 -18.29
N THR A 251 20.78 4.76 -17.66
CA THR A 251 19.56 4.15 -18.20
C THR A 251 18.38 4.40 -17.27
N PRO A 252 17.17 4.72 -17.79
CA PRO A 252 15.98 4.87 -16.94
C PRO A 252 15.67 3.57 -16.20
N LEU A 253 15.23 3.71 -14.95
CA LEU A 253 14.78 2.56 -14.16
C LEU A 253 13.49 1.98 -14.79
N GLN A 254 13.33 0.67 -14.70
CA GLN A 254 12.17 -0.04 -15.25
C GLN A 254 11.29 -0.55 -14.11
N VAL A 255 9.99 -0.62 -14.35
CA VAL A 255 9.02 -1.24 -13.42
C VAL A 255 8.65 -2.60 -14.01
N ALA A 256 8.86 -3.69 -13.26
CA ALA A 256 8.68 -5.07 -13.74
C ALA A 256 9.38 -5.38 -15.09
N GLY A 257 10.53 -4.74 -15.36
CA GLY A 257 11.25 -4.89 -16.62
C GLY A 257 10.58 -4.21 -17.83
N GLN A 258 9.64 -3.27 -17.59
CA GLN A 258 8.95 -2.52 -18.64
C GLN A 258 9.18 -1.01 -18.53
N THR A 259 9.14 -0.35 -19.68
CA THR A 259 9.15 1.11 -19.79
C THR A 259 7.77 1.66 -19.43
N MET A 260 7.72 2.57 -18.45
CA MET A 260 6.50 3.27 -18.09
C MET A 260 6.27 4.49 -19.00
N PRO A 261 5.01 4.84 -19.33
CA PRO A 261 4.69 6.15 -19.92
C PRO A 261 5.20 7.28 -19.02
N GLY A 262 5.52 8.46 -19.57
CA GLY A 262 6.05 9.60 -18.83
C GLY A 262 7.51 9.92 -19.17
N LEU A 263 8.13 10.75 -18.33
CA LEU A 263 9.53 11.16 -18.51
C LEU A 263 10.47 9.99 -18.25
N GLN A 264 11.40 9.78 -19.17
CA GLN A 264 12.41 8.73 -19.09
C GLN A 264 13.66 9.29 -18.43
N ILE A 265 13.57 9.53 -17.12
CA ILE A 265 14.64 10.11 -16.31
C ILE A 265 15.60 8.99 -15.88
N THR A 266 16.88 9.13 -16.22
CA THR A 266 17.92 8.24 -15.68
C THR A 266 18.30 8.66 -14.26
N PRO A 267 18.81 7.76 -13.41
CA PRO A 267 19.37 8.16 -12.11
C PRO A 267 20.40 9.30 -12.21
N PHE A 268 21.23 9.30 -13.25
CA PHE A 268 22.18 10.38 -13.49
C PHE A 268 21.51 11.70 -13.90
N ASP A 269 20.46 11.67 -14.73
CA ASP A 269 19.67 12.87 -15.05
C ASP A 269 19.01 13.43 -13.78
N ALA A 270 18.45 12.58 -12.93
CA ALA A 270 17.86 12.96 -11.65
C ALA A 270 18.89 13.67 -10.74
N MET A 271 20.07 13.07 -10.54
CA MET A 271 21.16 13.65 -9.74
C MET A 271 21.63 15.00 -10.29
N ALA A 272 21.89 15.08 -11.60
CA ALA A 272 22.36 16.31 -12.23
C ALA A 272 21.30 17.43 -12.19
N SER A 273 20.03 17.08 -12.42
CA SER A 273 18.91 18.01 -12.34
C SER A 273 18.77 18.59 -10.93
N ALA A 274 18.81 17.75 -9.89
CA ALA A 274 18.76 18.17 -8.49
C ALA A 274 19.90 19.14 -8.09
N ALA A 275 21.06 19.02 -8.73
CA ALA A 275 22.20 19.90 -8.53
C ALA A 275 22.20 21.19 -9.38
N GLY A 276 21.08 21.53 -10.02
CA GLY A 276 20.96 22.75 -10.83
C GLY A 276 21.49 22.65 -12.26
N VAL A 277 21.69 21.44 -12.78
CA VAL A 277 22.14 21.23 -14.16
C VAL A 277 20.98 20.75 -15.02
N PRO A 278 20.47 21.58 -15.96
CA PRO A 278 19.35 21.19 -16.83
C PRO A 278 19.68 19.95 -17.67
N ARG A 279 18.69 19.07 -17.85
CA ARG A 279 18.83 17.82 -18.62
C ARG A 279 17.76 17.72 -19.69
N THR A 280 18.12 17.22 -20.86
CA THR A 280 17.15 16.85 -21.89
C THR A 280 16.86 15.36 -21.75
N VAL A 281 15.59 15.02 -21.52
CA VAL A 281 15.11 13.65 -21.29
C VAL A 281 14.04 13.29 -22.30
N LYS A 282 13.91 11.99 -22.59
CA LYS A 282 12.90 11.47 -23.51
C LYS A 282 11.53 11.42 -22.83
N VAL A 283 10.47 11.56 -23.62
CA VAL A 283 9.08 11.38 -23.20
C VAL A 283 8.53 10.12 -23.84
N ALA A 284 7.97 9.22 -23.04
CA ALA A 284 7.29 8.02 -23.49
C ALA A 284 5.78 8.14 -23.32
N GLU A 285 5.00 7.64 -24.26
CA GLU A 285 3.54 7.65 -24.20
C GLU A 285 2.96 6.26 -24.49
N LEU A 286 1.87 5.92 -23.80
CA LEU A 286 1.10 4.73 -24.13
C LEU A 286 0.36 4.93 -25.46
N LYS A 287 0.74 4.15 -26.47
CA LYS A 287 0.06 4.08 -27.78
C LYS A 287 -0.71 2.75 -27.88
N LYS A 288 -1.47 2.59 -28.97
CA LYS A 288 -2.34 1.41 -29.21
C LYS A 288 -1.63 0.05 -29.07
N PHE A 289 -0.32 0.00 -29.33
CA PHE A 289 0.49 -1.22 -29.27
C PHE A 289 1.67 -1.10 -28.27
N GLY A 290 1.42 -0.48 -27.11
CA GLY A 290 2.41 -0.35 -26.03
C GLY A 290 3.05 1.03 -25.95
N VAL A 291 4.08 1.14 -25.12
CA VAL A 291 4.76 2.40 -24.80
C VAL A 291 5.77 2.76 -25.88
N LYS A 292 5.76 4.00 -26.36
CA LYS A 292 6.68 4.51 -27.39
C LYS A 292 7.27 5.85 -26.98
N ILE A 293 8.52 6.10 -27.34
CA ILE A 293 9.13 7.43 -27.25
C ILE A 293 8.46 8.34 -28.29
N THR A 294 7.94 9.49 -27.84
CA THR A 294 7.19 10.45 -28.67
C THR A 294 7.86 11.81 -28.78
N GLY A 295 8.80 12.12 -27.90
CA GLY A 295 9.52 13.39 -27.93
C GLY A 295 10.59 13.49 -26.86
N GLU A 296 11.06 14.72 -26.65
CA GLU A 296 12.04 15.09 -25.64
C GLU A 296 11.58 16.38 -24.95
N THR A 297 11.95 16.54 -23.68
CA THR A 297 11.73 17.77 -22.92
C THR A 297 12.95 18.09 -22.05
N THR A 298 13.04 19.33 -21.57
CA THR A 298 14.09 19.75 -20.65
C THR A 298 13.57 19.79 -19.22
N ILE A 299 14.21 19.06 -18.32
CA ILE A 299 13.97 19.12 -16.87
C ILE A 299 14.90 20.13 -16.20
N ASN A 300 14.40 20.77 -15.14
CA ASN A 300 15.04 21.89 -14.43
C ASN A 300 15.63 22.97 -15.36
N PRO A 301 14.83 23.60 -16.24
CA PRO A 301 15.30 24.69 -17.10
C PRO A 301 15.78 25.92 -16.31
N GLY A 302 15.27 26.09 -15.08
CA GLY A 302 15.61 27.19 -14.17
C GLY A 302 17.00 27.11 -13.54
N LYS A 303 17.71 25.97 -13.68
CA LYS A 303 19.02 25.74 -13.04
C LYS A 303 18.99 25.87 -11.52
N VAL A 304 17.86 25.51 -10.92
CA VAL A 304 17.65 25.58 -9.47
C VAL A 304 18.27 24.34 -8.83
N SER A 305 18.91 24.47 -7.68
CA SER A 305 19.39 23.30 -6.93
C SER A 305 18.48 23.03 -5.74
N CYS A 306 18.26 21.75 -5.44
CA CYS A 306 17.55 21.33 -4.24
C CYS A 306 18.46 20.96 -3.08
N TRP A 307 19.73 21.36 -3.13
CA TRP A 307 20.64 21.31 -2.00
C TRP A 307 20.57 22.62 -1.23
N LEU A 308 20.46 22.54 0.09
CA LEU A 308 20.53 23.71 0.95
C LEU A 308 21.88 24.43 0.77
N PRO A 309 21.93 25.76 0.98
CA PRO A 309 23.18 26.51 0.91
C PRO A 309 24.28 25.87 1.76
N GLU A 310 25.50 25.86 1.24
CA GLU A 310 26.69 25.30 1.90
C GLU A 310 26.68 23.79 2.17
N ARG A 311 25.62 23.06 1.77
CA ARG A 311 25.57 21.60 1.84
C ARG A 311 26.17 21.00 0.58
N GLU A 312 26.98 19.96 0.77
CA GLU A 312 27.57 19.21 -0.33
C GLU A 312 26.61 18.14 -0.84
N ASP A 313 26.55 17.99 -2.16
CA ASP A 313 25.82 16.90 -2.82
C ASP A 313 26.41 15.54 -2.41
N ILE A 314 25.60 14.72 -1.73
CA ILE A 314 25.99 13.40 -1.20
C ILE A 314 26.56 12.52 -2.32
N TRP A 315 25.92 12.47 -3.48
CA TRP A 315 26.32 11.56 -4.55
C TRP A 315 27.57 12.05 -5.29
N ARG A 316 27.81 13.36 -5.33
CA ARG A 316 29.11 13.91 -5.77
C ARG A 316 30.22 13.64 -4.77
N LYS A 317 29.93 13.72 -3.47
CA LYS A 317 30.86 13.38 -2.39
C LYS A 317 31.31 11.92 -2.47
N GLU A 318 30.37 11.02 -2.78
CA GLU A 318 30.65 9.60 -3.05
C GLU A 318 31.28 9.34 -4.43
N ARG A 319 31.62 10.40 -5.17
CA ARG A 319 32.29 10.37 -6.48
C ARG A 319 31.53 9.59 -7.55
N ILE A 320 30.21 9.47 -7.43
CA ILE A 320 29.37 8.84 -8.47
C ILE A 320 29.42 9.65 -9.75
N TRP A 321 29.44 10.98 -9.63
CA TRP A 321 29.49 11.92 -10.74
C TRP A 321 30.14 13.25 -10.33
N GLU A 322 30.49 14.10 -11.30
CA GLU A 322 31.07 15.42 -11.05
C GLU A 322 30.62 16.48 -12.08
N ILE A 323 30.87 17.75 -11.78
CA ILE A 323 30.67 18.86 -12.72
C ILE A 323 32.03 19.37 -13.17
N LYS A 324 32.35 19.23 -14.46
CA LYS A 324 33.51 19.92 -15.05
C LYS A 324 33.10 21.28 -15.56
N SER A 325 33.72 22.31 -15.01
CA SER A 325 33.69 23.66 -15.56
C SER A 325 34.71 23.78 -16.69
N LYS A 326 34.27 24.20 -17.88
CA LYS A 326 35.17 24.69 -18.93
C LYS A 326 34.96 26.18 -19.10
N ASN A 327 36.03 26.96 -18.93
CA ASN A 327 36.06 28.36 -19.33
C ASN A 327 36.03 28.44 -20.86
N LYS A 328 34.88 28.81 -21.43
CA LYS A 328 34.81 29.32 -22.79
C LYS A 328 34.78 30.84 -22.69
N ASN A 329 35.90 31.50 -22.99
CA ASN A 329 36.09 32.95 -23.14
C ASN A 329 35.26 33.83 -22.19
N GLU A 330 35.87 34.27 -21.09
CA GLU A 330 35.52 35.33 -20.11
C GLU A 330 34.07 35.57 -19.65
N ASN A 331 33.01 35.08 -20.31
CA ASN A 331 31.61 35.42 -20.01
C ASN A 331 30.63 34.23 -20.02
N LYS A 332 31.05 32.97 -20.27
CA LYS A 332 30.17 31.78 -20.12
C LYS A 332 30.89 30.54 -19.59
N THR A 333 30.73 30.27 -18.30
CA THR A 333 31.10 28.99 -17.68
C THR A 333 30.13 27.90 -18.10
N LYS A 334 30.58 26.87 -18.83
CA LYS A 334 29.74 25.71 -19.16
C LYS A 334 29.97 24.59 -18.13
N ASN A 335 29.06 24.47 -17.18
CA ASN A 335 29.00 23.33 -16.26
C ASN A 335 28.56 22.08 -17.02
N THR A 336 29.44 21.09 -17.13
CA THR A 336 29.16 19.83 -17.81
C THR A 336 29.15 18.70 -16.78
N PRO A 337 28.00 18.05 -16.54
CA PRO A 337 27.91 16.92 -15.62
C PRO A 337 28.55 15.69 -16.28
N ILE A 338 29.31 14.90 -15.51
CA ILE A 338 30.01 13.70 -15.97
C ILE A 338 29.76 12.57 -14.97
N LEU A 339 29.22 11.46 -15.46
CA LEU A 339 29.04 10.23 -14.69
C LEU A 339 30.39 9.49 -14.59
N LEU A 340 30.83 9.21 -13.36
CA LEU A 340 32.12 8.56 -13.09
C LEU A 340 31.96 7.06 -12.82
N HIS A 341 30.92 6.69 -12.08
CA HIS A 341 30.67 5.30 -11.66
C HIS A 341 29.24 4.85 -12.05
N PRO A 342 29.03 4.44 -13.31
CA PRO A 342 27.69 4.10 -13.83
C PRO A 342 27.04 2.88 -13.15
N HIS A 343 27.82 2.00 -12.52
CA HIS A 343 27.33 0.77 -11.90
C HIS A 343 27.38 0.81 -10.36
N TYR A 344 27.49 2.00 -9.76
CA TYR A 344 27.77 2.19 -8.33
C TYR A 344 26.79 1.44 -7.42
N PHE A 345 25.50 1.44 -7.75
CA PHE A 345 24.46 0.79 -6.94
C PHE A 345 24.21 -0.68 -7.29
N ALA A 346 24.87 -1.22 -8.32
CA ALA A 346 24.64 -2.59 -8.80
C ALA A 346 25.32 -3.66 -7.91
N SER A 347 26.36 -3.27 -7.18
CA SER A 347 27.16 -4.20 -6.38
C SER A 347 27.86 -3.51 -5.20
N VAL A 348 28.08 -4.24 -4.11
CA VAL A 348 28.90 -3.80 -2.98
C VAL A 348 30.14 -4.70 -2.91
N LYS A 349 31.33 -4.10 -2.89
CA LYS A 349 32.62 -4.82 -2.86
C LYS A 349 32.73 -5.90 -3.93
N GLY A 350 32.20 -5.62 -5.14
CA GLY A 350 32.21 -6.55 -6.28
C GLY A 350 31.13 -7.63 -6.26
N THR A 351 30.27 -7.69 -5.24
CA THR A 351 29.16 -8.65 -5.14
C THR A 351 27.86 -7.99 -5.59
N PRO A 352 27.15 -8.53 -6.60
CA PRO A 352 25.85 -8.02 -7.01
C PRO A 352 24.86 -8.02 -5.84
N VAL A 353 24.20 -6.88 -5.64
CA VAL A 353 23.20 -6.74 -4.58
C VAL A 353 21.85 -7.24 -5.05
N LYS A 354 21.06 -7.75 -4.12
CA LYS A 354 19.62 -7.94 -4.29
C LYS A 354 18.89 -7.20 -3.17
N PHE A 355 17.91 -6.38 -3.51
CA PHE A 355 17.30 -5.45 -2.58
C PHE A 355 16.64 -6.18 -1.40
N PHE A 356 15.84 -7.21 -1.68
CA PHE A 356 15.16 -7.95 -0.63
C PHE A 356 16.16 -8.63 0.30
N ARG A 357 17.06 -9.45 -0.27
CA ARG A 357 18.03 -10.24 0.50
C ARG A 357 18.95 -9.39 1.36
N ASP A 358 19.52 -8.33 0.79
CA ASP A 358 20.63 -7.60 1.40
C ASP A 358 20.19 -6.41 2.26
N TYR A 359 18.98 -5.87 2.05
CA TYR A 359 18.56 -4.62 2.72
C TYR A 359 17.17 -4.69 3.35
N LEU A 360 16.14 -5.08 2.61
CA LEU A 360 14.78 -5.10 3.14
C LEU A 360 14.59 -6.18 4.22
N LYS A 361 15.08 -7.40 3.99
CA LYS A 361 15.00 -8.48 4.98
C LYS A 361 15.76 -8.17 6.29
N PRO A 362 17.02 -7.68 6.26
CA PRO A 362 17.68 -7.21 7.48
C PRO A 362 16.92 -6.11 8.21
N PHE A 363 16.30 -5.17 7.48
CA PHE A 363 15.44 -4.15 8.07
C PHE A 363 14.21 -4.78 8.76
N ILE A 364 13.50 -5.70 8.09
CA ILE A 364 12.35 -6.41 8.68
C ILE A 364 12.74 -7.17 9.95
N ASN A 365 13.87 -7.88 9.93
CA ASN A 365 14.37 -8.60 11.11
C ASN A 365 14.67 -7.65 12.27
N ARG A 366 15.32 -6.51 11.98
CA ARG A 366 15.60 -5.46 12.98
C ARG A 366 14.31 -4.87 13.52
N TYR A 367 13.35 -4.56 12.64
CA TYR A 367 12.03 -4.03 12.99
C TYR A 367 11.31 -4.99 13.92
N ALA A 368 11.14 -6.25 13.52
CA ALA A 368 10.47 -7.29 14.30
C ALA A 368 11.09 -7.46 15.69
N LEU A 369 12.43 -7.51 15.76
CA LEU A 369 13.16 -7.60 17.02
C LEU A 369 12.87 -6.42 17.96
N LYS A 370 12.77 -5.20 17.42
CA LYS A 370 12.57 -3.97 18.19
C LYS A 370 11.12 -3.81 18.64
N ILE A 371 10.15 -4.10 17.76
CA ILE A 371 8.72 -4.03 18.09
C ILE A 371 8.37 -5.07 19.15
N ARG A 372 8.93 -6.28 19.07
CA ARG A 372 8.68 -7.35 20.05
C ARG A 372 9.32 -7.12 21.43
N LYS A 373 10.19 -6.12 21.57
CA LYS A 373 10.59 -5.65 22.91
C LYS A 373 9.48 -4.90 23.62
N VAL A 374 8.50 -4.37 22.88
CA VAL A 374 7.37 -3.59 23.39
C VAL A 374 6.11 -4.45 23.47
N HIS A 375 5.80 -5.15 22.38
CA HIS A 375 4.65 -6.06 22.29
C HIS A 375 5.15 -7.47 21.95
N PRO A 376 5.37 -8.33 22.95
CA PRO A 376 5.75 -9.72 22.73
C PRO A 376 4.73 -10.44 21.85
N ASP A 377 5.20 -11.41 21.06
CA ASP A 377 4.41 -12.32 20.22
C ASP A 377 3.54 -11.70 19.12
N VAL A 378 3.57 -10.37 18.95
CA VAL A 378 2.81 -9.68 17.91
C VAL A 378 3.19 -10.13 16.50
N LEU A 379 2.20 -10.17 15.61
CA LEU A 379 2.43 -10.48 14.20
C LEU A 379 3.12 -9.30 13.52
N ILE A 380 4.07 -9.63 12.65
CA ILE A 380 4.77 -8.65 11.83
C ILE A 380 4.33 -8.86 10.39
N PHE A 381 3.59 -7.90 9.85
CA PHE A 381 3.15 -7.91 8.46
C PHE A 381 4.33 -7.42 7.60
N ILE A 382 4.63 -8.16 6.54
CA ILE A 382 5.79 -7.92 5.69
C ILE A 382 5.35 -7.81 4.23
N GLU A 383 5.99 -6.90 3.51
CA GLU A 383 5.75 -6.68 2.09
C GLU A 383 7.06 -6.83 1.31
N GLY A 384 6.92 -7.21 0.03
CA GLY A 384 8.01 -7.13 -0.95
C GLY A 384 7.96 -5.84 -1.75
N GLU A 385 8.95 -5.62 -2.63
CA GLU A 385 8.91 -4.50 -3.57
C GLU A 385 7.71 -4.64 -4.52
N PRO A 386 6.87 -3.60 -4.68
CA PRO A 386 5.76 -3.64 -5.63
C PRO A 386 6.22 -3.97 -7.04
N PHE A 387 5.50 -4.88 -7.70
CA PHE A 387 5.77 -5.30 -9.08
C PHE A 387 7.16 -5.92 -9.35
N HIS A 388 7.97 -6.21 -8.32
CA HIS A 388 9.29 -6.83 -8.50
C HIS A 388 9.26 -8.34 -8.26
N PRO A 389 9.89 -9.15 -9.14
CA PRO A 389 9.87 -10.60 -9.03
C PRO A 389 10.89 -11.19 -8.03
N GLU A 390 11.50 -10.39 -7.15
CA GLU A 390 12.46 -10.95 -6.18
C GLU A 390 11.71 -11.84 -5.18
N SER A 391 12.09 -13.11 -5.10
CA SER A 391 11.49 -14.04 -4.15
C SER A 391 11.87 -13.62 -2.73
N MET A 392 10.89 -13.61 -1.84
CA MET A 392 11.08 -13.31 -0.43
C MET A 392 11.73 -14.49 0.30
N GLU A 393 13.02 -14.73 0.06
CA GLU A 393 13.75 -15.85 0.65
C GLU A 393 13.94 -15.69 2.16
N TRP A 394 13.41 -16.65 2.93
CA TRP A 394 13.41 -16.62 4.39
C TRP A 394 14.14 -17.82 5.00
N GLY A 395 15.01 -17.54 5.95
CA GLY A 395 15.81 -18.52 6.68
C GLY A 395 15.22 -18.87 8.06
N PRO A 396 15.82 -19.83 8.77
CA PRO A 396 15.41 -20.23 10.12
C PRO A 396 15.68 -19.16 11.20
N ASP A 397 16.68 -18.30 10.96
CA ASP A 397 17.08 -17.22 11.88
C ASP A 397 16.35 -15.90 11.61
N ASP A 398 15.64 -15.81 10.49
CA ASP A 398 14.82 -14.66 10.15
C ASP A 398 13.54 -14.64 11.02
N ALA A 399 12.91 -13.47 11.16
CA ALA A 399 11.81 -13.25 12.10
C ALA A 399 10.68 -14.25 11.91
N LYS A 400 10.18 -14.80 13.02
CA LYS A 400 9.01 -15.71 13.06
C LYS A 400 7.72 -14.92 13.22
N ASN A 401 6.57 -15.59 13.22
CA ASN A 401 5.23 -14.98 13.41
C ASN A 401 5.03 -13.77 12.48
N THR A 402 5.40 -13.95 11.22
CA THR A 402 5.18 -12.96 10.16
C THR A 402 3.81 -13.17 9.53
N VAL A 403 3.40 -12.25 8.65
CA VAL A 403 2.29 -12.41 7.69
C VAL A 403 2.78 -11.80 6.38
N ASP A 404 2.67 -12.53 5.28
CA ASP A 404 2.92 -11.95 3.95
C ASP A 404 1.73 -11.06 3.61
N ALA A 405 1.97 -9.75 3.52
CA ALA A 405 1.01 -8.69 3.28
C ALA A 405 1.04 -8.16 1.83
N SER A 406 1.66 -8.90 0.89
CA SER A 406 1.85 -8.46 -0.50
C SER A 406 0.59 -7.92 -1.19
N HIS A 407 0.77 -6.91 -2.04
CA HIS A 407 -0.31 -6.27 -2.79
C HIS A 407 -0.60 -6.96 -4.12
N TRP A 408 -1.83 -6.78 -4.62
CA TRP A 408 -2.20 -7.22 -5.95
C TRP A 408 -3.20 -6.27 -6.62
N TYR A 409 -2.83 -5.76 -7.79
CA TYR A 409 -3.70 -4.97 -8.66
C TYR A 409 -3.65 -5.50 -10.11
N ASP A 410 -4.79 -5.42 -10.82
CA ASP A 410 -4.79 -5.58 -12.28
C ASP A 410 -4.15 -4.34 -12.91
N ALA A 411 -2.90 -4.49 -13.34
CA ALA A 411 -2.07 -3.38 -13.82
C ALA A 411 -2.72 -2.60 -14.98
N ILE A 412 -3.45 -3.28 -15.88
CA ILE A 412 -4.10 -2.61 -17.01
C ILE A 412 -5.26 -1.74 -16.54
N MET A 413 -6.11 -2.24 -15.66
CA MET A 413 -7.20 -1.46 -15.07
C MET A 413 -6.66 -0.31 -14.23
N LEU A 414 -5.60 -0.53 -13.44
CA LEU A 414 -4.95 0.50 -12.64
C LEU A 414 -4.41 1.65 -13.51
N LEU A 415 -3.63 1.32 -14.55
CA LEU A 415 -3.00 2.32 -15.41
C LEU A 415 -3.99 3.05 -16.33
N THR A 416 -4.97 2.34 -16.87
CA THR A 416 -5.86 2.90 -17.90
C THR A 416 -7.17 3.43 -17.34
N LYS A 417 -7.49 3.12 -16.09
CA LYS A 417 -8.81 3.36 -15.46
C LYS A 417 -9.96 2.89 -16.36
N LYS A 418 -9.75 1.77 -17.06
CA LYS A 418 -10.75 1.11 -17.91
C LYS A 418 -10.93 -0.31 -17.43
N PHE A 419 -12.15 -0.83 -17.56
CA PHE A 419 -12.46 -2.21 -17.22
C PHE A 419 -12.67 -3.03 -18.50
N PRO A 420 -11.63 -3.71 -19.02
CA PRO A 420 -11.76 -4.36 -20.31
C PRO A 420 -12.29 -5.79 -20.12
N LEU A 421 -13.56 -6.01 -20.48
CA LEU A 421 -14.21 -7.33 -20.36
C LEU A 421 -13.82 -8.33 -21.47
N LEU A 422 -13.25 -7.84 -22.56
CA LEU A 422 -12.95 -8.63 -23.76
C LEU A 422 -11.48 -9.02 -23.88
N TYR A 423 -10.55 -8.18 -23.41
CA TYR A 423 -9.12 -8.46 -23.42
C TYR A 423 -8.41 -7.73 -22.29
N SER A 424 -7.36 -8.32 -21.71
CA SER A 424 -6.41 -7.65 -20.82
C SER A 424 -4.98 -8.06 -21.20
N TYR A 425 -3.99 -7.50 -20.53
CA TYR A 425 -2.58 -7.87 -20.70
C TYR A 425 -2.00 -8.31 -19.36
N ASP A 426 -1.47 -9.52 -19.37
CA ASP A 426 -0.87 -10.17 -18.23
C ASP A 426 0.59 -9.73 -18.13
N ILE A 427 0.88 -8.72 -17.31
CA ILE A 427 2.23 -8.17 -17.17
C ILE A 427 3.23 -9.21 -16.66
N MET A 428 2.79 -10.13 -15.79
CA MET A 428 3.65 -11.18 -15.22
C MET A 428 4.00 -12.26 -16.25
N ALA A 429 3.03 -12.67 -17.08
CA ALA A 429 3.26 -13.68 -18.13
C ALA A 429 3.65 -13.07 -19.49
N GLN A 430 3.67 -11.74 -19.60
CA GLN A 430 3.89 -10.95 -20.81
C GLN A 430 3.00 -11.34 -22.00
N LYS A 431 1.71 -11.61 -21.75
CA LYS A 431 0.77 -12.15 -22.76
C LYS A 431 -0.58 -11.44 -22.76
N LEU A 432 -1.20 -11.33 -23.94
CA LEU A 432 -2.60 -10.92 -24.05
C LEU A 432 -3.51 -12.03 -23.53
N VAL A 433 -4.53 -11.64 -22.77
CA VAL A 433 -5.56 -12.52 -22.23
C VAL A 433 -6.90 -12.10 -22.79
N PHE A 434 -7.58 -13.03 -23.45
CA PHE A 434 -8.88 -12.77 -24.07
C PHE A 434 -10.01 -13.37 -23.26
N THR A 435 -11.20 -12.78 -23.40
CA THR A 435 -12.45 -13.14 -22.75
C THR A 435 -12.43 -12.94 -21.23
N LYS A 436 -13.62 -12.71 -20.68
CA LYS A 436 -13.84 -12.65 -19.24
C LYS A 436 -13.36 -13.89 -18.48
N ARG A 437 -13.51 -15.10 -19.05
CA ARG A 437 -13.05 -16.34 -18.41
C ARG A 437 -11.53 -16.38 -18.34
N GLY A 438 -10.85 -15.96 -19.40
CA GLY A 438 -9.39 -15.84 -19.43
C GLY A 438 -8.89 -14.89 -18.35
N ILE A 439 -9.50 -13.70 -18.23
CA ILE A 439 -9.12 -12.68 -17.24
C ILE A 439 -9.34 -13.21 -15.80
N LYS A 440 -10.47 -13.86 -15.51
CA LYS A 440 -10.68 -14.52 -14.21
C LYS A 440 -9.60 -15.56 -13.90
N SER A 441 -9.19 -16.35 -14.89
CA SER A 441 -8.12 -17.34 -14.73
C SER A 441 -6.76 -16.69 -14.50
N MET A 442 -6.50 -15.54 -15.13
CA MET A 442 -5.30 -14.73 -14.92
C MET A 442 -5.24 -14.25 -13.47
N PHE A 443 -6.31 -13.64 -12.95
CA PHE A 443 -6.37 -13.14 -11.56
C PHE A 443 -6.07 -14.27 -10.57
N LYS A 444 -6.75 -15.41 -10.73
CA LYS A 444 -6.51 -16.58 -9.88
C LYS A 444 -5.06 -17.06 -9.95
N ARG A 445 -4.46 -17.10 -11.14
CA ARG A 445 -3.09 -17.57 -11.31
C ARG A 445 -2.09 -16.63 -10.64
N GLN A 446 -2.22 -15.32 -10.84
CA GLN A 446 -1.34 -14.31 -10.22
C GLN A 446 -1.44 -14.34 -8.69
N LEU A 447 -2.65 -14.35 -8.13
CA LEU A 447 -2.85 -14.47 -6.69
C LEU A 447 -2.35 -15.81 -6.14
N SER A 448 -2.47 -16.90 -6.91
CA SER A 448 -1.91 -18.20 -6.53
C SER A 448 -0.38 -18.21 -6.53
N GLN A 449 0.28 -17.37 -7.34
CA GLN A 449 1.73 -17.21 -7.32
C GLN A 449 2.17 -16.53 -6.04
N ILE A 450 1.51 -15.42 -5.65
CA ILE A 450 1.76 -14.75 -4.36
C ILE A 450 1.61 -15.74 -3.20
N LYS A 451 0.47 -16.44 -3.11
CA LYS A 451 0.24 -17.48 -2.08
C LYS A 451 1.31 -18.58 -2.10
N GLY A 452 1.82 -18.93 -3.27
CA GLY A 452 2.90 -19.92 -3.43
C GLY A 452 4.24 -19.42 -2.90
N GLU A 453 4.55 -18.15 -3.12
CA GLU A 453 5.76 -17.50 -2.59
C GLU A 453 5.70 -17.35 -1.07
N SER A 454 4.54 -17.02 -0.49
CA SER A 454 4.40 -16.93 0.99
C SER A 454 4.77 -18.23 1.70
N LYS A 455 4.59 -19.39 1.06
CA LYS A 455 4.99 -20.69 1.64
C LYS A 455 6.49 -20.80 1.89
N LYS A 456 7.31 -20.06 1.13
CA LYS A 456 8.76 -20.00 1.30
C LYS A 456 9.16 -19.14 2.50
N ILE A 457 8.22 -18.36 3.05
CA ILE A 457 8.38 -17.52 4.24
C ILE A 457 7.82 -18.27 5.45
N GLN A 458 8.47 -19.39 5.82
CA GLN A 458 8.07 -20.20 6.99
C GLN A 458 6.59 -20.65 7.01
N GLU A 459 5.99 -20.92 5.85
CA GLU A 459 4.56 -21.26 5.72
C GLU A 459 3.61 -20.20 6.33
N THR A 460 4.01 -18.93 6.36
CA THR A 460 3.23 -17.83 6.92
C THR A 460 1.85 -17.64 6.26
N PRO A 461 0.85 -17.07 6.96
CA PRO A 461 -0.40 -16.66 6.32
C PRO A 461 -0.16 -15.66 5.19
N THR A 462 -0.94 -15.78 4.12
CA THR A 462 -0.98 -14.81 3.01
C THR A 462 -2.21 -13.92 3.13
N LEU A 463 -1.98 -12.65 3.40
CA LEU A 463 -2.97 -11.59 3.36
C LEU A 463 -2.63 -10.65 2.20
N ILE A 464 -3.57 -10.48 1.27
CA ILE A 464 -3.40 -9.48 0.23
C ILE A 464 -3.65 -8.10 0.85
N GLY A 465 -2.57 -7.38 1.21
CA GLY A 465 -2.60 -6.12 1.96
C GLY A 465 -3.38 -5.03 1.23
N GLU A 466 -3.30 -5.04 -0.09
CA GLU A 466 -4.11 -4.20 -0.93
C GLU A 466 -4.53 -4.91 -2.22
N PHE A 467 -5.78 -4.69 -2.57
CA PHE A 467 -6.31 -4.89 -3.91
C PHE A 467 -7.49 -3.95 -4.09
N GLY A 468 -7.80 -3.56 -5.31
CA GLY A 468 -8.88 -2.60 -5.52
C GLY A 468 -9.18 -2.34 -6.97
N ILE A 469 -10.08 -1.38 -7.20
CA ILE A 469 -10.43 -0.88 -8.52
C ILE A 469 -10.58 0.65 -8.47
N PRO A 470 -10.23 1.37 -9.54
CA PRO A 470 -10.52 2.79 -9.63
C PRO A 470 -12.04 3.00 -9.82
N PHE A 471 -12.68 3.74 -8.93
CA PHE A 471 -14.11 4.04 -9.04
C PHE A 471 -14.41 5.08 -10.13
N ASP A 472 -13.43 5.92 -10.46
CA ASP A 472 -13.49 6.90 -11.54
C ASP A 472 -13.28 6.28 -12.94
N MET A 473 -13.27 4.94 -13.02
CA MET A 473 -13.10 4.21 -14.27
C MET A 473 -14.12 4.59 -15.35
N ASN A 474 -13.69 4.46 -16.61
CA ASN A 474 -14.48 4.82 -17.79
C ASN A 474 -14.95 6.29 -17.73
N ASN A 475 -14.03 7.20 -17.40
CA ASN A 475 -14.24 8.65 -17.34
C ASN A 475 -15.37 9.04 -16.38
N LYS A 476 -15.39 8.49 -15.16
CA LYS A 476 -16.40 8.81 -14.12
C LYS A 476 -17.85 8.55 -14.54
N ASN A 477 -18.11 7.70 -15.53
CA ASN A 477 -19.47 7.46 -16.06
C ASN A 477 -20.48 7.02 -14.99
N ALA A 478 -20.04 6.27 -13.98
CA ALA A 478 -20.91 5.83 -12.90
C ALA A 478 -21.42 6.99 -12.03
N TYR A 479 -20.73 8.14 -12.00
CA TYR A 479 -21.05 9.24 -11.08
C TYR A 479 -22.25 10.05 -11.55
N SER A 480 -22.35 10.24 -12.88
CA SER A 480 -23.50 10.90 -13.50
C SER A 480 -24.71 9.97 -13.66
N THR A 481 -24.47 8.67 -13.87
CA THR A 481 -25.54 7.69 -14.16
C THR A 481 -26.05 6.97 -12.91
N GLY A 482 -25.27 6.92 -11.83
CA GLY A 482 -25.52 6.04 -10.69
C GLY A 482 -25.28 4.54 -10.98
N ASP A 483 -24.85 4.19 -12.19
CA ASP A 483 -24.64 2.79 -12.60
C ASP A 483 -23.20 2.33 -12.35
N PHE A 484 -23.02 1.65 -11.22
CA PHE A 484 -21.74 1.02 -10.83
C PHE A 484 -21.60 -0.42 -11.33
N SER A 485 -22.35 -0.86 -12.35
CA SER A 485 -22.33 -2.26 -12.81
C SER A 485 -20.95 -2.78 -13.23
N ASN A 486 -20.11 -1.92 -13.82
CA ASN A 486 -18.74 -2.27 -14.19
C ASN A 486 -17.87 -2.50 -12.94
N GLN A 487 -17.95 -1.59 -11.98
CA GLN A 487 -17.24 -1.66 -10.71
C GLN A 487 -17.68 -2.89 -9.89
N VAL A 488 -19.00 -3.17 -9.85
CA VAL A 488 -19.57 -4.37 -9.21
C VAL A 488 -19.01 -5.64 -9.86
N GLU A 489 -18.89 -5.68 -11.19
CA GLU A 489 -18.34 -6.83 -11.89
C GLU A 489 -16.84 -6.99 -11.68
N ALA A 490 -16.07 -5.91 -11.71
CA ALA A 490 -14.62 -5.92 -11.49
C ALA A 490 -14.29 -6.41 -10.07
N LEU A 491 -14.93 -5.84 -9.03
CA LEU A 491 -14.77 -6.32 -7.65
C LEU A 491 -15.21 -7.78 -7.50
N THR A 492 -16.25 -8.20 -8.22
CA THR A 492 -16.64 -9.60 -8.20
C THR A 492 -15.58 -10.52 -8.78
N MET A 493 -14.90 -10.11 -9.85
CA MET A 493 -13.81 -10.89 -10.42
C MET A 493 -12.64 -11.02 -9.44
N ASN A 494 -12.29 -9.95 -8.73
CA ASN A 494 -11.26 -9.96 -7.70
C ASN A 494 -11.63 -10.93 -6.56
N TYR A 495 -12.82 -10.77 -5.97
CA TYR A 495 -13.26 -11.62 -4.88
C TYR A 495 -13.51 -13.08 -5.28
N ASP A 496 -13.98 -13.36 -6.50
CA ASP A 496 -14.09 -14.74 -6.99
C ASP A 496 -12.72 -15.45 -7.00
N ALA A 497 -11.65 -14.72 -7.33
CA ALA A 497 -10.29 -15.27 -7.30
C ALA A 497 -9.80 -15.51 -5.87
N LEU A 498 -9.95 -14.51 -4.98
CA LEU A 498 -9.61 -14.60 -3.55
C LEU A 498 -10.34 -15.75 -2.85
N ASP A 499 -11.67 -15.82 -3.01
CA ASP A 499 -12.51 -16.87 -2.41
C ASP A 499 -12.07 -18.27 -2.89
N SER A 500 -11.68 -18.41 -4.17
CA SER A 500 -11.24 -19.68 -4.75
C SER A 500 -9.88 -20.17 -4.25
N LEU A 501 -9.10 -19.29 -3.63
CA LEU A 501 -7.78 -19.55 -3.04
C LEU A 501 -7.80 -19.50 -1.51
N LEU A 502 -8.95 -19.14 -0.92
CA LEU A 502 -9.13 -18.93 0.52
C LEU A 502 -8.12 -17.91 1.07
N LEU A 503 -7.89 -16.84 0.32
CA LEU A 503 -6.94 -15.78 0.70
C LEU A 503 -7.59 -14.79 1.69
N HIS A 504 -6.79 -14.36 2.65
CA HIS A 504 -7.08 -13.15 3.43
C HIS A 504 -6.85 -11.93 2.55
N ALA A 505 -7.59 -10.85 2.75
CA ALA A 505 -7.39 -9.64 1.96
C ALA A 505 -7.97 -8.39 2.61
N THR A 506 -7.37 -7.24 2.31
CA THR A 506 -7.85 -5.90 2.66
C THR A 506 -8.10 -5.09 1.40
N LEU A 507 -9.36 -4.68 1.19
CA LEU A 507 -9.77 -3.90 0.02
C LEU A 507 -9.22 -2.47 0.13
N TRP A 508 -8.61 -1.94 -0.92
CA TRP A 508 -8.25 -0.53 -1.06
C TRP A 508 -9.44 0.22 -1.69
N ASN A 509 -10.13 1.13 -0.99
CA ASN A 509 -10.03 1.45 0.46
C ASN A 509 -11.39 1.93 1.03
N TYR A 510 -11.41 2.38 2.30
CA TYR A 510 -12.45 3.21 2.89
C TYR A 510 -11.89 4.58 3.31
N THR A 511 -12.45 5.66 2.76
CA THR A 511 -12.03 7.04 3.03
C THR A 511 -13.28 7.84 3.37
N ALA A 512 -13.39 8.29 4.63
CA ALA A 512 -14.61 8.88 5.17
C ALA A 512 -15.00 10.23 4.55
N ASP A 513 -14.02 10.96 4.05
CA ASP A 513 -14.14 12.26 3.39
C ASP A 513 -13.97 12.18 1.87
N ASN A 514 -14.06 10.97 1.28
CA ASN A 514 -14.00 10.82 -0.17
C ASN A 514 -15.15 11.58 -0.86
N THR A 515 -14.86 12.19 -2.00
CA THR A 515 -15.89 12.79 -2.90
C THR A 515 -15.72 12.33 -4.35
N ASN A 516 -16.75 12.43 -5.17
CA ASN A 516 -16.66 12.15 -6.61
C ASN A 516 -15.73 13.13 -7.36
N GLN A 517 -15.57 14.33 -6.81
CA GLN A 517 -14.73 15.36 -7.37
C GLN A 517 -13.25 15.05 -7.13
N TRP A 518 -12.89 14.80 -5.86
CA TRP A 518 -11.51 14.73 -5.40
C TRP A 518 -11.01 13.33 -5.05
N GLY A 519 -11.90 12.34 -5.10
CA GLY A 519 -11.62 10.98 -4.66
C GLY A 519 -11.18 10.96 -3.21
N ASP A 520 -10.07 10.29 -2.92
CA ASP A 520 -9.52 10.07 -1.58
C ASP A 520 -8.81 11.31 -0.99
N GLN A 521 -9.02 12.50 -1.58
CA GLN A 521 -8.36 13.78 -1.23
C GLN A 521 -6.85 13.83 -1.50
N TRP A 522 -6.30 12.74 -2.05
CA TRP A 522 -4.87 12.59 -2.33
C TRP A 522 -4.64 12.23 -3.80
N ASN A 523 -3.84 13.04 -4.50
CA ASN A 523 -3.33 12.83 -5.85
C ASN A 523 -4.37 12.44 -6.93
N LEU A 524 -5.64 12.83 -6.74
CA LEU A 524 -6.78 12.43 -7.57
C LEU A 524 -6.99 10.91 -7.65
N GLU A 525 -6.49 10.17 -6.66
CA GLU A 525 -6.87 8.77 -6.45
C GLU A 525 -8.33 8.68 -6.05
N ASP A 526 -9.02 7.65 -6.55
CA ASP A 526 -10.43 7.45 -6.28
C ASP A 526 -10.74 5.96 -6.23
N PHE A 527 -10.31 5.32 -5.14
CA PHE A 527 -10.45 3.88 -4.91
C PHE A 527 -11.46 3.53 -3.82
N SER A 528 -11.95 4.54 -3.07
CA SER A 528 -12.80 4.23 -1.93
C SER A 528 -14.11 3.52 -2.29
N VAL A 529 -14.54 2.58 -1.45
CA VAL A 529 -15.88 2.00 -1.56
C VAL A 529 -16.96 2.92 -1.00
N PHE A 530 -16.60 4.09 -0.49
CA PHE A 530 -17.51 5.08 0.07
C PHE A 530 -17.27 6.45 -0.57
N SER A 531 -18.32 7.26 -0.66
CA SER A 531 -18.24 8.67 -1.03
C SER A 531 -19.22 9.47 -0.20
N ARG A 532 -18.72 10.46 0.53
CA ARG A 532 -19.51 11.30 1.45
C ARG A 532 -20.57 12.11 0.70
N ASP A 533 -20.22 12.63 -0.47
CA ASP A 533 -21.13 13.40 -1.33
C ASP A 533 -22.24 12.56 -2.00
N GLN A 534 -22.18 11.23 -1.87
CA GLN A 534 -23.26 10.32 -2.28
C GLN A 534 -24.12 9.85 -1.11
N GLN A 535 -23.75 10.21 0.13
CA GLN A 535 -24.46 9.80 1.33
C GLN A 535 -25.78 10.55 1.47
N LYS A 536 -26.80 9.80 1.85
CA LYS A 536 -28.12 10.28 2.29
C LYS A 536 -28.29 9.84 3.75
N ASN A 537 -29.25 8.98 4.06
CA ASN A 537 -29.66 8.79 5.46
C ASN A 537 -29.51 7.35 5.99
N ASP A 538 -29.07 6.37 5.19
CA ASP A 538 -28.97 4.97 5.61
C ASP A 538 -27.53 4.44 5.66
N THR A 539 -27.31 3.32 6.34
CA THR A 539 -25.98 2.71 6.54
C THR A 539 -25.26 2.34 5.23
N ASN A 540 -26.00 1.98 4.18
CA ASN A 540 -25.44 1.68 2.86
C ASN A 540 -25.30 2.92 1.99
N SER A 541 -25.89 4.04 2.38
CA SER A 541 -25.81 5.30 1.66
C SER A 541 -24.37 5.78 1.55
N GLY A 542 -24.01 6.34 0.40
CA GLY A 542 -22.62 6.65 0.04
C GLY A 542 -21.77 5.42 -0.35
N GLY A 543 -22.26 4.21 -0.13
CA GLY A 543 -21.58 2.98 -0.54
C GLY A 543 -21.57 2.77 -2.05
N ARG A 544 -20.38 2.53 -2.60
CA ARG A 544 -20.13 2.38 -4.04
C ARG A 544 -19.88 0.91 -4.37
N ALA A 545 -20.60 0.39 -5.37
CA ALA A 545 -20.50 -0.99 -5.83
C ALA A 545 -20.64 -2.09 -4.74
N LEU A 546 -21.47 -1.89 -3.71
CA LEU A 546 -21.65 -2.80 -2.57
C LEU A 546 -21.83 -4.27 -2.96
N LYS A 547 -22.67 -4.55 -3.98
CA LYS A 547 -22.92 -5.93 -4.48
C LYS A 547 -21.66 -6.63 -5.01
N GLY A 548 -20.61 -5.88 -5.31
CA GLY A 548 -19.31 -6.39 -5.76
C GLY A 548 -18.51 -7.04 -4.63
N PHE A 549 -18.48 -6.42 -3.45
CA PHE A 549 -17.61 -6.83 -2.34
C PHE A 549 -18.35 -7.36 -1.11
N CYS A 550 -19.52 -6.80 -0.78
CA CYS A 550 -20.36 -7.25 0.34
C CYS A 550 -21.06 -8.56 -0.07
N ARG A 551 -20.43 -9.68 0.28
CA ARG A 551 -20.82 -11.04 -0.14
C ARG A 551 -20.63 -12.06 1.00
N PRO A 552 -21.36 -13.18 0.99
CA PRO A 552 -21.22 -14.19 2.03
C PRO A 552 -19.82 -14.79 2.06
N TYR A 553 -19.34 -15.12 3.26
CA TYR A 553 -18.09 -15.85 3.51
C TYR A 553 -18.06 -16.42 4.93
N THR A 554 -17.16 -17.37 5.16
CA THR A 554 -16.88 -17.84 6.52
C THR A 554 -16.03 -16.81 7.26
N ARG A 555 -16.52 -16.27 8.38
CA ARG A 555 -15.72 -15.42 9.28
C ARG A 555 -14.82 -16.30 10.16
N LYS A 556 -15.37 -17.40 10.67
CA LYS A 556 -14.73 -18.33 11.61
C LYS A 556 -15.14 -19.76 11.26
N THR A 557 -14.20 -20.70 11.25
CA THR A 557 -14.45 -22.10 10.88
C THR A 557 -14.01 -23.03 12.00
N ALA A 558 -14.92 -23.88 12.48
CA ALA A 558 -14.64 -24.96 13.43
C ALA A 558 -13.96 -26.14 12.71
N GLY A 559 -12.70 -25.92 12.34
CA GLY A 559 -11.90 -26.84 11.52
C GLY A 559 -11.30 -26.11 10.32
N ARG A 560 -10.83 -26.87 9.33
CA ARG A 560 -10.01 -26.36 8.22
C ARG A 560 -10.83 -26.04 6.97
N PRO A 561 -10.84 -24.79 6.47
CA PRO A 561 -11.46 -24.45 5.19
C PRO A 561 -10.87 -25.26 4.02
N VAL A 562 -11.73 -25.73 3.11
CA VAL A 562 -11.34 -26.52 1.93
C VAL A 562 -11.71 -25.82 0.63
N LYS A 563 -12.91 -25.24 0.56
CA LYS A 563 -13.39 -24.57 -0.65
C LYS A 563 -14.44 -23.53 -0.31
N MET A 564 -14.34 -22.38 -0.96
CA MET A 564 -15.36 -21.33 -0.91
C MET A 564 -15.65 -20.82 -2.32
N SER A 565 -16.90 -20.51 -2.61
CA SER A 565 -17.29 -19.84 -3.85
C SER A 565 -18.64 -19.15 -3.73
N PHE A 566 -18.79 -17.99 -4.37
CA PHE A 566 -20.05 -17.28 -4.46
C PHE A 566 -20.41 -16.95 -5.90
N ASN A 567 -21.60 -17.37 -6.35
CA ASN A 567 -22.16 -16.94 -7.63
C ASN A 567 -23.14 -15.79 -7.39
N ARG A 568 -22.67 -14.54 -7.52
CA ARG A 568 -23.46 -13.32 -7.33
C ARG A 568 -24.76 -13.28 -8.15
N LYS A 569 -24.70 -13.73 -9.40
CA LYS A 569 -25.86 -13.71 -10.32
C LYS A 569 -26.94 -14.67 -9.86
N LYS A 570 -26.56 -15.90 -9.49
CA LYS A 570 -27.48 -16.93 -9.00
C LYS A 570 -27.82 -16.79 -7.51
N GLY A 571 -27.08 -15.95 -6.77
CA GLY A 571 -27.21 -15.84 -5.32
C GLY A 571 -26.88 -17.14 -4.59
N ARG A 572 -25.92 -17.93 -5.12
CA ARG A 572 -25.55 -19.25 -4.58
C ARG A 572 -24.15 -19.19 -3.96
N PHE A 573 -24.06 -19.42 -2.66
CA PHE A 573 -22.82 -19.57 -1.91
C PHE A 573 -22.59 -21.04 -1.56
N LEU A 574 -21.36 -21.51 -1.72
CA LEU A 574 -20.92 -22.86 -1.36
C LEU A 574 -19.68 -22.75 -0.49
N PHE A 575 -19.72 -23.39 0.67
CA PHE A 575 -18.58 -23.56 1.56
C PHE A 575 -18.38 -25.01 1.94
N VAL A 576 -17.13 -25.44 1.97
CA VAL A 576 -16.71 -26.78 2.38
C VAL A 576 -15.54 -26.63 3.34
N PHE A 577 -15.60 -27.34 4.45
CA PHE A 577 -14.52 -27.42 5.43
C PHE A 577 -14.41 -28.84 5.99
N GLU A 578 -13.23 -29.20 6.46
CA GLU A 578 -13.03 -30.38 7.30
C GLU A 578 -13.26 -29.96 8.75
N ALA A 579 -14.38 -30.38 9.32
CA ALA A 579 -14.77 -30.07 10.68
C ALA A 579 -13.86 -30.78 11.70
N ASP A 580 -13.62 -30.10 12.82
CA ASP A 580 -12.97 -30.68 13.99
C ASP A 580 -13.96 -30.67 15.16
N ALA A 581 -14.40 -31.85 15.57
CA ALA A 581 -15.33 -32.02 16.68
C ALA A 581 -14.75 -31.62 18.04
N ALA A 582 -13.43 -31.44 18.17
CA ALA A 582 -12.83 -30.89 19.38
C ALA A 582 -13.15 -29.38 19.55
N ILE A 583 -13.59 -28.70 18.49
CA ILE A 583 -13.94 -27.29 18.53
C ILE A 583 -15.45 -27.14 18.79
N GLU A 584 -15.81 -26.82 20.04
CA GLU A 584 -17.22 -26.66 20.44
C GLU A 584 -17.89 -25.42 19.84
N ALA A 585 -17.11 -24.39 19.51
CA ALA A 585 -17.62 -23.15 18.96
C ALA A 585 -18.06 -23.35 17.49
N PRO A 586 -19.20 -22.77 17.05
CA PRO A 586 -19.68 -22.98 15.69
C PRO A 586 -18.80 -22.30 14.65
N THR A 587 -18.87 -22.84 13.43
CA THR A 587 -18.52 -22.12 12.21
C THR A 587 -19.51 -20.97 12.00
N GLU A 588 -19.02 -19.77 11.70
CA GLU A 588 -19.78 -18.54 11.52
C GLU A 588 -19.68 -18.06 10.06
N ILE A 589 -20.81 -18.07 9.35
CA ILE A 589 -20.90 -17.64 7.95
C ILE A 589 -21.72 -16.36 7.88
N TYR A 590 -21.10 -15.27 7.44
CA TYR A 590 -21.78 -14.00 7.19
C TYR A 590 -22.70 -14.10 5.96
N VAL A 591 -23.89 -13.54 6.07
CA VAL A 591 -24.94 -13.51 5.03
C VAL A 591 -25.43 -12.08 4.83
N PRO A 592 -24.91 -11.36 3.82
CA PRO A 592 -25.23 -9.95 3.63
C PRO A 592 -26.65 -9.73 3.06
N PRO A 593 -27.46 -8.84 3.67
CA PRO A 593 -28.78 -8.49 3.16
C PRO A 593 -28.76 -7.99 1.71
N VAL A 594 -27.71 -7.28 1.28
CA VAL A 594 -27.58 -6.75 -0.11
C VAL A 594 -27.55 -7.86 -1.17
N GLN A 595 -27.18 -9.09 -0.81
CA GLN A 595 -27.20 -10.25 -1.70
C GLN A 595 -28.46 -11.10 -1.54
N TYR A 596 -29.13 -11.00 -0.38
CA TYR A 596 -30.24 -11.86 0.05
C TYR A 596 -31.41 -11.04 0.62
N PRO A 597 -31.99 -10.10 -0.14
CA PRO A 597 -32.99 -9.15 0.38
C PRO A 597 -34.31 -9.82 0.80
N HIS A 598 -34.57 -11.03 0.33
CA HIS A 598 -35.77 -11.82 0.63
C HIS A 598 -35.45 -13.06 1.47
N GLY A 599 -34.29 -13.09 2.13
CA GLY A 599 -33.85 -14.21 2.95
C GLY A 599 -33.11 -15.30 2.17
N VAL A 600 -32.82 -16.40 2.89
CA VAL A 600 -31.97 -17.50 2.42
C VAL A 600 -32.56 -18.89 2.67
N SER A 601 -32.34 -19.78 1.71
CA SER A 601 -32.45 -21.23 1.84
C SER A 601 -31.08 -21.80 2.15
N VAL A 602 -30.97 -22.61 3.22
CA VAL A 602 -29.69 -23.15 3.71
C VAL A 602 -29.77 -24.68 3.70
N LYS A 603 -28.75 -25.32 3.14
CA LYS A 603 -28.55 -26.76 3.20
C LYS A 603 -27.20 -27.04 3.83
N VAL A 604 -27.19 -27.84 4.90
CA VAL A 604 -25.96 -28.32 5.55
C VAL A 604 -25.92 -29.83 5.47
N ASN A 605 -24.78 -30.36 5.04
CA ASN A 605 -24.46 -31.79 5.10
C ASN A 605 -23.26 -31.97 6.04
N GLY A 606 -23.38 -32.90 7.00
CA GLY A 606 -22.38 -33.13 8.05
C GLY A 606 -22.54 -32.26 9.30
N GLY A 607 -23.68 -31.59 9.47
CA GLY A 607 -23.95 -30.76 10.66
C GLY A 607 -25.36 -30.18 10.69
N ARG A 608 -25.66 -29.41 11.73
CA ARG A 608 -26.89 -28.62 11.88
C ARG A 608 -26.57 -27.12 11.80
N PHE A 609 -27.58 -26.30 11.51
CA PHE A 609 -27.40 -24.85 11.46
C PHE A 609 -28.44 -24.09 12.28
N GLU A 610 -28.08 -22.88 12.66
CA GLU A 610 -28.93 -21.89 13.28
C GLU A 610 -28.76 -20.55 12.55
N LYS A 611 -29.85 -19.80 12.36
CA LYS A 611 -29.79 -18.43 11.85
C LYS A 611 -29.70 -17.48 13.04
N LYS A 612 -28.68 -16.63 13.07
CA LYS A 612 -28.51 -15.61 14.12
C LYS A 612 -28.04 -14.32 13.48
N ASP A 613 -28.85 -13.27 13.60
CA ASP A 613 -28.58 -11.94 13.04
C ASP A 613 -28.21 -11.99 11.54
N ASP A 614 -27.04 -11.47 11.17
CA ASP A 614 -26.49 -11.47 9.81
C ASP A 614 -25.69 -12.76 9.48
N CYS A 615 -25.84 -13.82 10.28
CA CYS A 615 -25.01 -15.02 10.21
C CYS A 615 -25.80 -16.33 10.18
N ILE A 616 -25.17 -17.35 9.58
CA ILE A 616 -25.50 -18.77 9.75
C ILE A 616 -24.43 -19.40 10.63
N LEU A 617 -24.84 -19.93 11.77
CA LEU A 617 -24.00 -20.72 12.66
C LEU A 617 -24.13 -22.19 12.30
N VAL A 618 -23.01 -22.89 12.12
CA VAL A 618 -22.99 -24.31 11.77
C VAL A 618 -22.27 -25.10 12.86
N TYR A 619 -22.95 -26.12 13.36
CA TYR A 619 -22.47 -27.03 14.42
C TYR A 619 -22.28 -28.42 13.83
N THR A 620 -21.14 -29.04 14.14
CA THR A 620 -20.74 -30.36 13.65
C THR A 620 -20.47 -31.27 14.85
N GLU A 621 -21.12 -32.42 14.91
CA GLU A 621 -20.96 -33.38 16.01
C GLU A 621 -19.80 -34.36 15.79
N ASN A 622 -19.37 -34.51 14.54
CA ASN A 622 -18.30 -35.43 14.15
C ASN A 622 -17.27 -34.69 13.30
N SER A 623 -16.00 -35.08 13.43
CA SER A 623 -14.93 -34.59 12.56
C SER A 623 -15.10 -35.10 11.13
N GLY A 624 -14.64 -34.32 10.17
CA GLY A 624 -14.68 -34.67 8.75
C GLY A 624 -15.46 -33.67 7.91
N ARG A 625 -15.77 -34.06 6.67
CA ARG A 625 -16.22 -33.11 5.66
C ARG A 625 -17.63 -32.57 5.93
N CYS A 626 -17.74 -31.25 6.11
CA CYS A 626 -19.00 -30.52 6.16
C CYS A 626 -19.17 -29.65 4.90
N THR A 627 -20.39 -29.61 4.36
CA THR A 627 -20.74 -28.78 3.20
C THR A 627 -21.95 -27.90 3.51
N VAL A 628 -21.83 -26.61 3.25
CA VAL A 628 -22.88 -25.61 3.44
C VAL A 628 -23.19 -24.95 2.11
N GLU A 629 -24.46 -24.96 1.73
CA GLU A 629 -24.97 -24.25 0.57
C GLU A 629 -26.04 -23.23 1.01
N ILE A 630 -25.86 -21.98 0.59
CA ILE A 630 -26.79 -20.87 0.87
C ILE A 630 -27.27 -20.28 -0.45
N CYS A 631 -28.58 -20.31 -0.67
CA CYS A 631 -29.24 -19.78 -1.87
C CYS A 631 -30.24 -18.69 -1.51
N ARG A 632 -30.53 -17.78 -2.45
CA ARG A 632 -31.70 -16.88 -2.34
C ARG A 632 -32.98 -17.72 -2.22
N GLN A 633 -33.92 -17.26 -1.40
CA GLN A 633 -35.28 -17.79 -1.36
C GLN A 633 -36.05 -17.47 -2.64
#